data_AF-A0A849F6K6-F1
#
_entry.id   AF-A0A849F6K6-F1
#
_cell.length_a   1.000
_cell.length_b   1.000
_cell.length_c   1.000
_cell.angle_alpha   90.00
_cell.angle_beta   90.00
_cell.angle_gamma   90.00
#
_symmetry.space_group_name_H-M   'P 1'
#
loop_
_entity.id
_entity.type
_entity.pdbx_description
1 polymer ?
#
loop_
_entity_poly.entity_id
_entity_poly.type
_entity_poly.pdbx_seq_one_letter_code
_entity_poly.pdbx_strand_id
1 'polypeptide(L)'
;VVLAALDDAIADDKKYGNGPEQIARWARSRDGREVLTCAGIDPNERVVSGLMEFVSKGVRTSVALSREESERRQAAEQAKAA
;
A
#
# COMPACT_ATOMS: atom_id res chain seq x y z
N VAL A 1 -8.38 1.33 -9.27
CA VAL A 1 -7.25 2.09 -9.85
C VAL A 1 -6.15 2.38 -8.83
N VAL A 2 -6.41 3.03 -7.69
CA VAL A 2 -5.41 3.27 -6.62
C VAL A 2 -4.72 1.98 -6.15
N LEU A 3 -5.50 0.92 -5.94
CA LEU A 3 -4.97 -0.40 -5.55
C LEU A 3 -3.98 -0.97 -6.56
N ALA A 4 -4.23 -0.77 -7.87
CA ALA A 4 -3.32 -1.25 -8.91
C ALA A 4 -1.98 -0.51 -8.89
N ALA A 5 -2.01 0.82 -8.67
CA ALA A 5 -0.78 1.61 -8.52
C ALA A 5 0.05 1.19 -7.29
N LEU A 6 -0.63 0.79 -6.21
CA LEU A 6 0.05 0.26 -5.02
C LEU A 6 0.67 -1.12 -5.25
N ASP A 7 -0.08 -2.06 -5.85
CA ASP A 7 0.43 -3.39 -6.16
C ASP A 7 1.60 -3.34 -7.17
N ASP A 8 1.55 -2.44 -8.16
CA ASP A 8 2.63 -2.19 -9.12
C ASP A 8 3.89 -1.65 -8.43
N ALA A 9 3.75 -0.61 -7.60
CA ALA A 9 4.85 -0.06 -6.83
C ALA A 9 5.48 -1.09 -5.87
N ILE A 10 4.69 -1.98 -5.25
CA ILE A 10 5.21 -3.07 -4.40
C ILE A 10 5.98 -4.10 -5.22
N ALA A 11 5.51 -4.43 -6.43
CA ALA A 11 6.20 -5.36 -7.32
C ALA A 11 7.56 -4.79 -7.76
N ASP A 12 7.60 -3.51 -8.09
CA ASP A 12 8.82 -2.81 -8.44
C ASP A 12 9.76 -2.64 -7.26
N ASP A 13 9.25 -2.37 -6.04
CA ASP A 13 10.11 -2.33 -4.84
C ASP A 13 10.86 -3.65 -4.64
N LYS A 14 10.18 -4.78 -4.82
CA LYS A 14 10.81 -6.11 -4.70
C LYS A 14 11.85 -6.38 -5.78
N LYS A 15 11.69 -5.79 -6.97
CA LYS A 15 12.54 -6.07 -8.13
C LYS A 15 13.71 -5.09 -8.26
N TYR A 16 13.49 -3.83 -7.89
CA TYR A 16 14.39 -2.71 -8.15
C TYR A 16 14.65 -1.82 -6.92
N GLY A 17 13.90 -1.98 -5.83
CA GLY A 17 14.06 -1.19 -4.60
C GLY A 17 13.62 0.27 -4.70
N ASN A 18 12.82 0.61 -5.72
CA ASN A 18 12.42 1.99 -6.03
C ASN A 18 10.92 2.25 -5.86
N GLY A 19 10.14 1.28 -5.38
CA GLY A 19 8.68 1.36 -5.32
C GLY A 19 8.14 2.55 -4.49
N PRO A 20 8.71 2.86 -3.31
CA PRO A 20 8.33 4.03 -2.52
C PRO A 20 8.49 5.34 -3.30
N GLU A 21 9.57 5.51 -4.05
CA GLU A 21 9.77 6.70 -4.87
C GLU A 21 8.80 6.75 -6.07
N GLN A 22 8.49 5.59 -6.66
CA GLN A 22 7.53 5.50 -7.76
C GLN A 22 6.11 5.89 -7.31
N ILE A 23 5.62 5.35 -6.18
CA ILE A 23 4.28 5.70 -5.67
C ILE A 23 4.23 7.17 -5.23
N ALA A 24 5.32 7.71 -4.68
CA ALA A 24 5.40 9.11 -4.30
C ALA A 24 5.33 10.04 -5.53
N ARG A 25 6.04 9.69 -6.59
CA ARG A 25 5.99 10.42 -7.86
C ARG A 25 4.60 10.35 -8.48
N TRP A 26 3.97 9.18 -8.47
CA TRP A 26 2.62 9.00 -8.98
C TRP A 26 1.60 9.82 -8.18
N ALA A 27 1.61 9.75 -6.85
CA ALA A 27 0.67 10.47 -5.98
C ALA A 27 0.82 12.01 -6.08
N ARG A 28 1.99 12.50 -6.51
CA ARG A 28 2.22 13.93 -6.81
C ARG A 28 1.88 14.32 -8.25
N SER A 29 1.69 13.35 -9.14
CA SER A 29 1.32 13.60 -10.53
C SER A 29 -0.13 14.07 -10.64
N ARG A 30 -0.48 14.69 -11.78
CA ARG A 30 -1.84 15.16 -12.04
C ARG A 30 -2.84 13.98 -12.01
N ASP A 31 -2.55 12.92 -12.77
CA ASP A 31 -3.39 11.72 -12.82
C ASP A 31 -3.53 11.06 -11.45
N GLY A 32 -2.45 10.95 -10.69
CA GLY A 32 -2.49 10.37 -9.34
C GLY A 32 -3.34 11.21 -8.38
N ARG A 33 -3.23 12.54 -8.43
CA ARG A 33 -4.05 13.45 -7.63
C ARG A 33 -5.53 13.38 -8.00
N GLU A 34 -5.86 13.34 -9.29
CA GLU A 34 -7.23 13.18 -9.75
C GLU A 34 -7.82 11.85 -9.28
N VAL A 35 -7.04 10.76 -9.37
CA VAL A 35 -7.46 9.43 -8.90
C VAL A 35 -7.64 9.38 -7.37
N LEU A 36 -6.75 9.98 -6.59
CA LEU A 36 -6.88 10.06 -5.13
C LEU A 36 -8.11 10.88 -4.72
N THR A 37 -8.33 12.02 -5.37
CA THR A 37 -9.49 12.89 -5.12
C THR A 37 -10.79 12.17 -5.43
N CYS A 38 -10.87 11.45 -6.57
CA CYS A 38 -12.00 10.60 -6.92
C CYS A 38 -12.24 9.45 -5.92
N ALA A 39 -11.20 9.01 -5.21
CA ALA A 39 -11.29 8.04 -4.13
C ALA A 39 -11.67 8.66 -2.77
N GLY A 40 -11.91 9.98 -2.71
CA GLY A 40 -12.19 10.70 -1.47
C GLY A 40 -10.96 10.91 -0.58
N ILE A 41 -9.76 10.77 -1.13
CA ILE A 41 -8.49 10.96 -0.44
C ILE A 41 -7.92 12.33 -0.83
N ASP A 42 -7.70 13.18 0.17
CA ASP A 42 -7.04 14.47 -0.04
C ASP A 42 -5.54 14.28 -0.34
N PRO A 43 -5.05 14.67 -1.52
CA PRO A 43 -3.65 14.47 -1.88
C PRO A 43 -2.74 15.46 -1.14
N ASN A 44 -2.14 15.00 -0.05
CA ASN A 44 -1.17 15.75 0.74
C ASN A 44 0.07 14.92 1.08
N GLU A 45 1.11 15.56 1.63
CA GLU A 45 2.37 14.90 1.99
C GLU A 45 2.19 13.76 3.01
N ARG A 46 1.15 13.81 3.85
CA ARG A 46 0.85 12.74 4.81
C ARG A 46 0.33 11.49 4.08
N VAL A 47 -0.51 11.67 3.07
CA VAL A 47 -0.97 10.58 2.20
C VAL A 47 0.20 10.01 1.40
N VAL A 48 1.03 10.87 0.80
CA VAL A 48 2.22 10.44 0.05
C VAL A 48 3.15 9.61 0.94
N SER A 49 3.49 10.11 2.14
CA SER A 49 4.32 9.40 3.10
C SER A 49 3.69 8.08 3.56
N GLY A 50 2.37 8.04 3.77
CA GLY A 50 1.64 6.82 4.10
C GLY A 50 1.68 5.78 2.98
N LEU A 51 1.54 6.20 1.72
CA LEU A 51 1.65 5.30 0.55
C LEU A 51 3.08 4.77 0.41
N MET A 52 4.10 5.60 0.61
CA MET A 52 5.50 5.18 0.61
C MET A 52 5.80 4.13 1.68
N GLU A 53 5.35 4.37 2.92
CA GLU A 53 5.52 3.42 4.02
C GLU A 53 4.78 2.11 3.73
N PHE A 54 3.58 2.19 3.15
CA PHE A 54 2.80 1.03 2.78
C PHE A 54 3.51 0.16 1.73
N VAL A 55 4.06 0.80 0.69
CA VAL A 55 4.84 0.10 -0.35
C VAL A 55 6.11 -0.51 0.23
N SER A 56 6.83 0.23 1.10
CA SER A 56 8.05 -0.26 1.76
C SER A 56 7.79 -1.45 2.70
N LYS A 57 6.61 -1.51 3.33
CA LYS A 57 6.17 -2.69 4.10
C LYS A 57 5.89 -3.91 3.20
N GLY A 58 5.75 -3.71 1.89
CA GLY A 58 5.59 -4.78 0.90
C GLY A 58 4.30 -5.60 1.07
N VAL A 59 3.32 -5.07 1.81
CA VAL A 59 2.06 -5.74 2.11
C VAL A 59 1.15 -5.57 0.90
N ARG A 60 1.01 -6.62 0.09
CA ARG A 60 0.05 -6.64 -1.02
C ARG A 60 -1.35 -6.43 -0.46
N THR A 61 -1.96 -5.29 -0.78
CA THR A 61 -3.33 -4.92 -0.42
C THR A 61 -4.35 -6.01 -0.78
N SER A 62 -4.11 -6.74 -1.88
CA SER A 62 -4.92 -7.89 -2.31
C SER A 62 -4.96 -9.06 -1.31
N VAL A 63 -3.96 -9.19 -0.42
CA VAL A 63 -3.89 -10.23 0.62
C VAL A 63 -4.35 -9.69 1.97
N ALA A 64 -4.15 -8.41 2.26
CA ALA A 64 -4.56 -7.79 3.53
C ALA A 64 -6.09 -7.66 3.71
N LEU A 65 -6.87 -7.69 2.63
CA LEU A 65 -8.34 -7.78 2.67
C LEU A 65 -8.85 -9.23 2.49
N SER A 66 -7.96 -10.21 2.39
CA SER A 66 -8.36 -11.62 2.37
C SER A 66 -8.42 -12.12 3.81
N ARG A 67 -9.58 -12.64 4.22
CA ARG A 67 -9.87 -13.13 5.58
C ARG A 67 -8.77 -14.04 6.15
N GLU A 68 -8.06 -14.77 5.28
CA GLU A 68 -7.05 -15.75 5.64
C GLU A 68 -5.81 -15.18 6.36
N GLU A 69 -5.34 -13.96 6.06
CA GLU A 69 -4.19 -13.36 6.79
C GLU A 69 -4.59 -12.78 8.16
N SER A 70 -5.83 -12.34 8.32
CA SER A 70 -6.35 -11.91 9.64
C SER A 70 -6.50 -13.11 10.57
N GLU A 71 -6.96 -14.24 10.04
CA GLU A 71 -7.10 -15.49 10.81
C GLU A 71 -5.73 -16.07 11.19
N ARG A 72 -4.70 -16.03 10.32
CA ARG A 72 -3.34 -16.46 10.69
C ARG A 72 -2.70 -15.59 11.76
N ARG A 73 -2.89 -14.27 11.72
CA ARG A 73 -2.40 -13.37 12.78
C ARG A 73 -3.13 -13.62 14.10
N GLN A 74 -4.45 -13.76 14.08
CA GLN A 74 -5.22 -14.09 15.27
C GLN A 74 -4.87 -15.48 15.84
N ALA A 75 -4.63 -16.48 14.99
CA ALA A 75 -4.19 -17.81 15.42
C ALA A 75 -2.77 -17.78 16.00
N ALA A 76 -1.84 -17.01 15.41
CA ALA A 76 -0.49 -16.84 15.93
C ALA A 76 -0.46 -16.05 17.25
N GLU A 77 -1.37 -15.07 17.44
CA GLU A 77 -1.52 -14.37 18.70
C GLU A 77 -2.21 -15.24 19.77
N GLN A 78 -3.20 -16.07 19.42
CA GLN A 78 -3.80 -17.03 20.36
C GLN A 78 -2.81 -18.13 20.78
N ALA A 79 -1.95 -18.61 19.88
CA ALA A 79 -0.93 -19.60 20.19
C ALA A 79 0.21 -19.06 21.10
N LYS A 80 0.39 -17.73 21.16
CA LYS A 80 1.34 -17.09 22.09
C LYS A 80 0.73 -16.75 23.46
N ALA A 81 -0.60 -16.80 23.58
CA ALA A 81 -1.33 -16.45 24.80
C ALA A 81 -1.80 -17.68 25.60
N ALA A 82 -1.51 -18.90 25.13
CA ALA A 82 -1.73 -20.18 25.81
C ALA A 82 -0.40 -20.79 26.25
#